data_AF-A0A811PA71-F1
#
_entry.id   AF-A0A811PA71-F1
#
_cell.length_a   1.000
_cell.length_b   1.000
_cell.length_c   1.000
_cell.angle_alpha   90.00
_cell.angle_beta   90.00
_cell.angle_gamma   90.00
#
_symmetry.space_group_name_H-M   'P 1'
#
loop_
_entity.id
_entity.type
_entity.pdbx_description
1 polymer ?
#
loop_
_entity_poly.entity_id
_entity_poly.type
_entity_poly.pdbx_seq_one_letter_code
_entity_poly.pdbx_strand_id
1 'polypeptide(L)' 'MGRMEYLWGSDAEVFRPERWLDEFQQESPFKFTAFQAGPRICLGKEFAYRHMKVLAAVLLRFFVFSLRDEEASVN' A
#
# COMPACT_ATOMS: atom_id res chain seq x y z
N MET A 1 -13.89 -0.85 -3.39
CA MET A 1 -13.51 -1.80 -2.31
C MET A 1 -12.50 -1.22 -1.33
N GLY A 2 -11.46 -0.50 -1.76
CA GLY A 2 -10.37 -0.06 -0.87
C GLY A 2 -10.73 0.85 0.33
N ARG A 3 -11.94 1.44 0.36
CA ARG A 3 -12.44 2.29 1.47
C ARG A 3 -13.77 1.80 2.05
N MET A 4 -14.18 0.58 1.71
CA MET A 4 -15.45 0.02 2.22
C MET A 4 -15.27 -0.45 3.66
N GLU A 5 -15.95 0.19 4.61
CA GLU A 5 -15.84 -0.13 6.04
C GLU A 5 -16.18 -1.59 6.36
N TYR A 6 -17.14 -2.19 5.65
CA TYR A 6 -17.48 -3.61 5.86
C TYR A 6 -16.32 -4.58 5.52
N LEU A 7 -15.35 -4.16 4.68
CA LEU A 7 -14.16 -4.95 4.34
C LEU A 7 -12.96 -4.59 5.21
N TRP A 8 -12.78 -3.30 5.50
CA TRP A 8 -11.55 -2.75 6.09
C TRP A 8 -11.71 -2.28 7.53
N GLY A 9 -12.92 -2.36 8.10
CA GLY A 9 -13.23 -1.83 9.43
C GLY A 9 -13.57 -0.34 9.40
N SER A 10 -13.89 0.21 10.57
CA SER A 10 -14.21 1.63 10.74
C SER A 10 -13.04 2.58 10.47
N ASP A 11 -11.82 2.05 10.39
CA ASP A 11 -10.60 2.79 10.08
C ASP A 11 -10.20 2.69 8.59
N ALA A 12 -11.16 2.41 7.69
CA ALA A 12 -10.92 2.24 6.25
C ALA A 12 -10.38 3.50 5.55
N GLU A 13 -10.66 4.68 6.10
CA GLU A 13 -10.18 5.97 5.60
C GLU A 13 -8.82 6.38 6.22
N VAL A 14 -8.33 5.63 7.21
CA VAL A 14 -7.10 5.97 7.92
C VAL A 14 -5.91 5.27 7.27
N PHE A 15 -4.85 6.05 6.97
CA PHE A 15 -3.58 5.48 6.55
C PHE A 15 -2.92 4.71 7.70
N ARG A 16 -3.03 3.37 7.67
CA ARG A 16 -2.51 2.45 8.71
C ARG A 16 -1.68 1.32 8.10
N PRO A 17 -0.38 1.52 7.82
CA PRO A 17 0.51 0.49 7.27
C PRO A 17 0.62 -0.77 8.13
N GLU A 18 0.44 -0.65 9.44
CA GLU A 18 0.56 -1.73 10.41
C GLU A 18 -0.51 -2.82 10.19
N ARG A 19 -1.60 -2.50 9.49
CA ARG A 19 -2.65 -3.46 9.08
C ARG A 19 -2.09 -4.67 8.34
N TRP A 20 -0.94 -4.52 7.68
CA TRP A 20 -0.30 -5.57 6.89
C TRP A 20 0.77 -6.36 7.68
N LEU A 21 1.00 -6.03 8.95
CA LEU A 21 2.08 -6.59 9.76
C LEU A 21 1.63 -7.69 10.73
N ASP A 22 0.33 -7.86 10.98
CA ASP A 22 -0.15 -8.82 12.00
C ASP A 22 0.21 -10.27 11.64
N GLU A 23 -0.25 -10.76 10.48
CA GLU A 23 -0.01 -12.14 10.04
C GLU A 23 1.10 -12.26 8.99
N PHE A 24 1.65 -11.14 8.50
CA PHE A 24 2.57 -11.08 7.34
C PHE A 24 2.08 -11.88 6.11
N GLN A 25 0.77 -12.09 6.00
CA GLN A 25 0.16 -12.81 4.90
C GLN A 25 -0.32 -11.84 3.82
N GLN A 26 -0.24 -12.28 2.58
CA GLN A 26 -0.80 -11.52 1.48
C GLN A 26 -2.32 -11.55 1.56
N GLU A 27 -2.94 -10.37 1.56
CA GLU A 27 -4.39 -10.25 1.52
C GLU A 27 -4.97 -10.82 0.21
N SER A 28 -6.23 -11.26 0.29
CA SER A 28 -6.98 -11.76 -0.86
C SER A 28 -6.99 -10.73 -1.98
N PRO A 29 -6.64 -11.08 -3.24
CA PRO A 29 -6.74 -10.18 -4.38
C PRO A 29 -8.16 -9.65 -4.62
N PHE A 30 -9.18 -10.36 -4.15
CA PHE A 30 -10.58 -9.94 -4.23
C PHE A 30 -10.96 -8.91 -3.16
N LYS A 31 -10.20 -8.83 -2.06
CA LYS A 31 -10.34 -7.79 -1.03
C LYS A 31 -9.44 -6.60 -1.35
N PHE A 32 -8.16 -6.84 -1.64
CA PHE A 32 -7.19 -5.84 -2.09
C PHE A 32 -7.05 -5.84 -3.62
N THR A 33 -7.96 -5.14 -4.30
CA THR A 33 -8.11 -5.21 -5.76
C THR A 33 -7.22 -4.23 -6.54
N ALA A 34 -6.14 -3.69 -5.94
CA ALA A 34 -5.28 -2.70 -6.58
C ALA A 34 -4.64 -3.22 -7.89
N PHE A 35 -4.40 -4.53 -7.97
CA PHE A 35 -3.89 -5.22 -9.16
C PHE A 35 -4.96 -6.09 -9.84
N GLN A 36 -6.25 -5.88 -9.52
CA GLN A 36 -7.36 -6.78 -9.88
C GLN A 36 -7.20 -8.20 -9.31
N ALA A 37 -8.09 -9.11 -9.72
CA ALA A 37 -8.09 -10.50 -9.28
C ALA A 37 -8.46 -11.46 -10.43
N GLY A 38 -8.25 -12.76 -10.21
CA GLY A 38 -8.62 -13.81 -11.15
C GLY A 38 -7.80 -13.81 -12.45
N PRO A 39 -8.34 -14.35 -13.56
CA PRO A 39 -7.63 -14.49 -14.84
C PRO A 39 -7.17 -13.17 -15.48
N ARG A 40 -7.68 -12.03 -15.00
CA ARG A 40 -7.35 -10.67 -15.47
C ARG A 40 -6.54 -9.88 -14.45
N ILE A 41 -5.90 -10.56 -13.50
CA ILE A 41 -4.94 -9.94 -12.59
C ILE A 41 -3.80 -9.26 -13.38
N CYS A 42 -3.31 -8.13 -12.87
CA CYS A 42 -2.23 -7.40 -13.50
C CYS A 42 -0.98 -8.29 -13.62
N LEU A 43 -0.55 -8.55 -14.85
CA LEU A 43 0.65 -9.33 -15.15
C LEU A 43 1.92 -8.70 -14.54
N GLY A 44 1.91 -7.38 -14.35
CA GLY A 44 3.03 -6.63 -13.78
C GLY A 44 3.03 -6.54 -12.24
N LYS A 45 2.12 -7.22 -11.52
CA LYS A 45 2.00 -7.10 -10.06
C LYS A 45 3.33 -7.33 -9.32
N GLU A 46 3.98 -8.45 -9.57
CA GLU A 46 5.23 -8.82 -8.87
C GLU A 46 6.39 -7.89 -9.26
N PHE A 47 6.42 -7.46 -10.52
CA PHE A 47 7.37 -6.47 -11.01
C PHE A 47 7.20 -5.12 -10.31
N ALA A 48 5.95 -4.63 -10.21
CA ALA A 48 5.62 -3.39 -9.51
C ALA A 48 6.04 -3.45 -8.04
N TYR A 49 5.74 -4.54 -7.32
CA TYR A 49 6.19 -4.69 -5.94
C TYR A 49 7.71 -4.67 -5.79
N ARG A 50 8.43 -5.37 -6.67
CA ARG A 50 9.90 -5.35 -6.65
C ARG A 50 10.45 -3.95 -6.89
N HIS A 51 9.91 -3.22 -7.87
CA HIS A 51 10.32 -1.86 -8.17
C HIS A 51 10.00 -0.88 -7.04
N MET A 52 8.82 -0.94 -6.44
CA MET A 52 8.46 -0.09 -5.29
C MET A 52 9.42 -0.30 -4.12
N LYS A 53 9.79 -1.55 -3.81
CA LYS A 53 10.75 -1.87 -2.74
C LYS A 53 12.15 -1.35 -3.05
N VAL A 54 12.64 -1.55 -4.28
CA VAL A 54 13.95 -1.04 -4.69
C VAL A 54 14.00 0.49 -4.63
N LEU A 55 12.97 1.16 -5.17
CA LEU A 55 12.87 2.61 -5.13
C LEU A 55 12.84 3.14 -3.69
N ALA A 56 11.99 2.58 -2.83
CA ALA A 56 11.92 2.96 -1.42
C ALA A 56 13.26 2.75 -0.70
N ALA A 57 13.93 1.61 -0.92
CA ALA A 57 15.24 1.34 -0.33
C ALA A 57 16.32 2.34 -0.79
N VAL A 58 16.33 2.69 -2.08
CA VAL A 58 17.26 3.71 -2.62
C VAL A 58 16.98 5.08 -2.01
N LEU A 59 15.71 5.50 -1.97
CA LEU A 59 15.31 6.79 -1.41
C LEU A 59 15.71 6.89 0.08
N LEU A 60 15.37 5.87 0.88
CA LEU A 60 15.67 5.85 2.31
C LEU A 60 17.16 5.73 2.63
N ARG A 61 17.96 5.11 1.74
CA ARG A 61 19.39 4.91 1.97
C ARG A 61 20.23 6.13 1.63
N PHE A 62 19.89 6.84 0.55
CA PHE A 62 20.76 7.86 -0.03
C PHE A 62 20.27 9.30 0.19
N PHE A 63 19.05 9.49 0.69
CA PHE A 63 18.45 10.81 0.86
C PHE A 63 17.85 10.97 2.25
N VAL A 64 17.81 12.22 2.72
CA VAL A 64 17.05 12.66 3.89
C VAL A 64 15.98 13.61 3.39
N PHE A 65 14.74 13.37 3.79
CA PHE A 65 13.59 14.15 3.33
C PHE A 65 13.09 15.05 4.46
N SER A 66 12.70 16.27 4.10
CA SER A 66 11.87 17.13 4.92
C SER A 66 10.62 17.51 4.12
N LEU A 67 9.48 17.64 4.80
CA LEU A 67 8.29 18.20 4.17
C LEU A 67 8.54 19.69 3.94
N ARG A 68 8.12 20.18 2.76
CA ARG A 68 8.17 21.62 2.48
C ARG A 68 7.20 22.39 3.39
N ASP A 69 6.09 21.76 3.71
CA ASP A 69 5.05 22.27 4.61
C ASP A 69 4.75 21.17 5.63
N GLU A 70 5.11 21.43 6.88
CA GLU A 70 4.94 20.47 7.99
C GLU A 70 3.48 20.39 8.47
N GLU A 71 2.64 21.37 8.11
CA GLU A 71 1.24 21.48 8.55
C GLU A 71 0.26 20.91 7.51
N ALA A 72 0.75 20.54 6.33
CA ALA A 72 -0.08 19.95 5.29
C ALA A 72 -0.63 18.59 5.74
N SER A 73 -1.96 18.47 5.81
CA SER A 73 -2.63 17.21 6.15
C SER A 73 -2.37 16.16 5.07
N VAL A 74 -1.73 15.05 5.45
CA VAL A 74 -1.69 13.83 4.64
C VAL A 74 -3.08 13.19 4.73
N ASN A 75 -3.92 13.43 3.72
CA ASN A 75 -5.26 12.83 3.61
C ASN A 75 -5.22 11.30 3.68
#